data_AF-X1H6U7-F1
#
_entry.id   AF-X1H6U7-F1
#
_cell.length_a   1.000
_cell.length_b   1.000
_cell.length_c   1.000
_cell.angle_alpha   90.00
_cell.angle_beta   90.00
_cell.angle_gamma   90.00
#
_symmetry.space_group_name_H-M   'P 1'
#
loop_
_entity.id
_entity.type
_entity.pdbx_description
1 polymer ?
#
loop_
_entity_poly.entity_id
_entity_poly.type
_entity_poly.pdbx_seq_one_letter_code
_entity_poly.pdbx_strand_id
1 'polypeptide(L)' 'KIKEKPIKGKANREVVKLLASYFKIPESRIRLIKGFKQRNKIFELKIIKI' A
#
# COMPACT_ATOMS: atom_id res chain seq x y z
N LYS A 1 -2.47 10.32 20.77
CA LYS A 1 -3.60 9.80 19.94
C LYS A 1 -3.63 10.60 18.64
N ILE A 2 -3.13 10.06 17.54
CA ILE A 2 -2.91 10.82 16.29
C ILE A 2 -4.28 11.15 15.68
N LYS A 3 -4.56 12.45 15.50
CA LYS A 3 -5.85 13.03 15.11
C LYS A 3 -6.02 13.19 13.59
N GLU A 4 -5.34 12.41 12.77
CA GLU A 4 -5.63 12.40 11.35
C GLU A 4 -6.63 11.31 11.05
N LYS A 5 -7.88 11.72 10.74
CA LYS A 5 -8.87 10.85 10.12
C LYS A 5 -8.16 10.22 8.91
N PRO A 6 -7.98 8.88 8.86
CA PRO A 6 -7.46 8.27 7.66
C PRO A 6 -8.53 8.50 6.61
N ILE A 7 -8.35 9.54 5.79
CA ILE A 7 -9.13 9.75 4.58
C ILE A 7 -8.84 8.50 3.76
N LYS A 8 -9.75 7.52 3.86
CA LYS A 8 -9.64 6.18 3.28
C LYS A 8 -9.32 6.37 1.80
N GLY A 9 -8.06 6.17 1.43
CA GLY A 9 -7.53 6.56 0.13
C GLY A 9 -6.12 7.14 0.20
N LYS A 10 -5.89 8.20 0.99
CA LYS A 10 -4.55 8.81 1.15
C LYS A 10 -3.58 7.82 1.79
N ALA A 11 -3.99 7.18 2.88
CA ALA A 11 -3.19 6.17 3.57
C ALA A 11 -2.96 4.88 2.75
N ASN A 12 -3.74 4.63 1.68
CA ASN A 12 -3.48 3.48 0.80
C ASN A 12 -2.43 3.86 -0.25
N ARG A 13 -2.54 5.06 -0.82
CA ARG A 13 -1.58 5.58 -1.81
C ARG A 13 -0.19 5.75 -1.22
N GLU A 14 -0.06 6.33 -0.03
CA GLU A 14 1.24 6.51 0.62
C GLU A 14 1.95 5.16 0.87
N VAL A 15 1.20 4.15 1.33
CA VAL A 15 1.75 2.81 1.56
C VAL A 15 2.17 2.15 0.24
N VAL A 16 1.36 2.26 -0.82
CA VAL A 16 1.72 1.76 -2.15
C VAL A 16 2.97 2.45 -2.67
N LYS A 17 3.08 3.77 -2.54
CA LYS A 17 4.25 4.55 -2.98
C LYS A 17 5.52 4.18 -2.22
N LEU A 18 5.42 4.00 -0.89
CA LEU A 18 6.51 3.53 -0.05
C LEU A 18 6.99 2.13 -0.46
N LEU A 19 6.05 1.20 -0.66
CA LEU A 19 6.37 -0.16 -1.10
C LEU A 19 6.99 -0.17 -2.51
N ALA A 20 6.47 0.64 -3.44
CA ALA A 20 6.99 0.78 -4.79
C ALA A 20 8.45 1.26 -4.78
N SER A 21 8.74 2.28 -3.97
CA SER A 21 10.11 2.79 -3.81
C SER A 21 11.04 1.78 -3.16
N TYR A 22 10.57 1.05 -2.13
CA TYR A 22 11.38 0.09 -1.39
C TYR A 22 11.75 -1.13 -2.25
N PHE A 23 10.77 -1.69 -2.95
CA PHE A 23 10.96 -2.87 -3.80
C PHE A 23 11.38 -2.53 -5.24
N LYS A 24 11.46 -1.24 -5.58
CA LYS A 24 11.77 -0.74 -6.94
C LYS A 24 10.87 -1.35 -8.01
N ILE A 25 9.57 -1.49 -7.71
CA ILE A 25 8.56 -1.97 -8.65
C ILE A 25 7.51 -0.88 -8.91
N PRO A 26 6.89 -0.83 -10.10
CA PRO A 26 5.83 0.13 -10.37
C PRO A 26 4.62 -0.10 -9.45
N GLU A 27 3.96 0.99 -9.06
CA GLU A 27 2.77 0.96 -8.19
C GLU A 27 1.65 0.06 -8.75
N SER A 28 1.56 -0.09 -10.07
CA SER A 28 0.61 -0.98 -10.75
C SER A 28 0.77 -2.46 -10.39
N ARG A 29 1.95 -2.86 -9.89
CA ARG A 29 2.25 -4.22 -9.42
C ARG A 29 1.98 -4.41 -7.93
N ILE A 30 1.46 -3.40 -7.25
CA ILE A 30 1.15 -3.42 -5.82
C ILE A 30 -0.37 -3.32 -5.66
N ARG A 31 -1.00 -4.35 -5.10
CA ARG A 31 -2.46 -4.41 -4.94
C ARG A 31 -2.83 -4.66 -3.50
N LEU A 32 -3.72 -3.84 -2.96
CA LEU A 32 -4.32 -4.12 -1.65
C LEU A 32 -5.32 -5.27 -1.80
N ILE A 33 -5.01 -6.44 -1.25
CA ILE A 33 -5.89 -7.61 -1.32
C ILE A 33 -6.84 -7.70 -0.12
N LYS A 34 -6.46 -7.14 1.03
CA LYS A 34 -7.31 -7.15 2.24
C LYS A 34 -7.01 -5.96 3.14
N GLY A 35 -8.02 -5.49 3.88
CA GLY A 35 -7.87 -4.45 4.90
C GLY A 35 -8.26 -3.04 4.48
N PHE A 36 -9.09 -2.87 3.44
CA PHE A 36 -9.61 -1.55 3.00
C PHE A 36 -10.23 -0.70 4.11
N LYS A 37 -10.82 -1.34 5.12
CA LYS A 37 -11.44 -0.69 6.30
C LYS A 37 -10.74 -1.04 7.62
N GLN A 38 -9.62 -1.77 7.59
CA GLN A 38 -8.94 -2.29 8.78
C GLN A 38 -7.57 -1.63 8.97
N ARG A 39 -7.05 -1.65 10.20
CA ARG A 39 -5.70 -1.14 10.50
C ARG A 39 -4.62 -2.02 9.88
N ASN A 40 -4.82 -3.35 9.93
CA ASN A 40 -3.93 -4.33 9.31
C ASN A 40 -4.33 -4.50 7.85
N LYS A 41 -3.36 -4.32 6.95
CA LYS A 41 -3.54 -4.36 5.50
C LYS A 41 -2.63 -5.41 4.90
N ILE A 42 -3.14 -6.14 3.92
CA ILE A 42 -2.37 -7.15 3.19
C ILE A 42 -2.27 -6.69 1.74
N PHE A 43 -1.04 -6.55 1.26
CA PHE A 43 -0.72 -6.15 -0.11
C PHE A 43 -0.08 -7.31 -0.87
N GLU A 44 -0.52 -7.53 -2.11
CA GLU A 44 0.13 -8.37 -3.09
C GLU A 44 1.17 -7.55 -3.84
N LEU A 45 2.38 -8.08 -3.96
CA LEU A 45 3.51 -7.50 -4.69
C LEU A 45 3.87 -8.44 -5.85
N LYS A 46 3.65 -8.02 -7.10
CA LYS A 46 4.11 -8.77 -8.27
C LYS A 46 5.55 -8.37 -8.60
N ILE A 47 6.50 -9.02 -7.96
CA ILE A 47 7.93 -8.82 -8.25
C ILE A 47 8.29 -9.69 -9.45
N ILE A 48 8.84 -9.08 -10.51
CA ILE A 48 9.50 -9.85 -11.57
C ILE A 48 10.94 -10.02 -11.10
N LYS A 49 11.33 -11.26 -10.79
CA LYS A 49 12.74 -11.60 -10.63
C LYS A 49 13.36 -11.61 -12.04
N ILE A 50 14.41 -10.82 -12.20
CA ILE A 50 15.37 -10.95 -13.31
C ILE A 50 16.35 -12.06 -12.92
#